data_AF-A0A7W1PYL2-F1
#
_entry.id   AF-A0A7W1PYL2-F1
#
_cell.length_a   1.000
_cell.length_b   1.000
_cell.length_c   1.000
_cell.angle_alpha   90.00
_cell.angle_beta   90.00
_cell.angle_gamma   90.00
#
_symmetry.space_group_name_H-M   'P 1'
#
loop_
_entity.id
_entity.type
_entity.pdbx_description
1 polymer ?
#
loop_
_entity_poly.entity_id
_entity_poly.type
_entity_poly.pdbx_seq_one_letter_code
_entity_poly.pdbx_strand_id
1 'polypeptide(L)'
;MINPKPIIQEIIDPDKKFAVKIFIKRDDLIHPLISGNKWWKLKYNISEAKSTGHKTILTFGGAFSNHIAATAVMGKISGFKTIGV
;
A
#
# COMPACT_ATOMS: atom_id res chain seq x y z
N MET A 1 -6.71 -2.01 -11.22
CA MET A 1 -7.55 -2.91 -10.41
C MET A 1 -6.72 -3.36 -9.22
N ILE A 2 -7.30 -3.35 -8.01
CA ILE A 2 -6.63 -3.84 -6.80
C ILE A 2 -6.62 -5.37 -6.88
N ASN A 3 -5.45 -6.01 -6.77
CA ASN A 3 -5.36 -7.46 -6.63
C ASN A 3 -5.20 -7.80 -5.13
N PRO A 4 -6.26 -8.27 -4.45
CA PRO A 4 -6.22 -8.50 -3.00
C PRO A 4 -5.51 -9.81 -2.62
N LYS A 5 -5.15 -10.66 -3.59
CA LYS A 5 -4.45 -11.91 -3.30
C LYS A 5 -2.95 -11.67 -3.14
N PRO A 6 -2.34 -12.07 -2.00
CA PRO A 6 -0.89 -11.99 -1.84
C PRO A 6 -0.24 -12.93 -2.85
N ILE A 7 0.50 -12.35 -3.80
CA ILE A 7 1.26 -13.11 -4.78
C ILE A 7 2.56 -13.54 -4.12
N ILE A 8 2.78 -14.84 -3.99
CA ILE A 8 4.06 -15.41 -3.55
C ILE A 8 4.79 -15.87 -4.80
N GLN A 9 6.00 -15.39 -4.98
CA GLN A 9 6.86 -15.73 -6.11
C GLN A 9 8.13 -16.39 -5.57
N GLU A 10 8.50 -17.55 -6.13
CA GLU A 10 9.80 -18.15 -5.90
C GLU A 10 10.87 -17.33 -6.65
N ILE A 11 11.95 -16.97 -5.95
CA ILE A 11 13.13 -16.39 -6.56
C ILE A 11 14.03 -17.54 -6.99
N ILE A 12 14.18 -17.70 -8.30
CA ILE A 12 15.06 -18.71 -8.88
C ILE A 12 16.48 -18.16 -8.81
N ASP A 13 17.33 -18.86 -8.07
CA ASP A 13 18.78 -18.64 -8.10
C ASP A 13 19.35 -19.40 -9.31
N PRO A 14 19.73 -18.70 -10.40
CA PRO A 14 20.21 -19.36 -11.61
C PRO A 14 21.51 -20.11 -11.38
N ASP A 15 22.32 -19.67 -10.41
CA ASP A 15 23.64 -20.23 -10.14
C ASP A 15 23.62 -21.29 -9.02
N LYS A 16 22.45 -21.54 -8.40
CA LYS A 16 22.28 -22.44 -7.24
C LYS A 16 23.31 -22.19 -6.11
N LYS A 17 23.68 -20.93 -5.89
CA LYS A 17 24.58 -20.47 -4.83
C LYS A 17 24.02 -20.72 -3.45
N PHE A 18 22.69 -20.74 -3.30
CA PHE A 18 22.03 -20.96 -2.03
C PHE A 18 21.38 -22.36 -1.97
N ALA A 19 21.62 -23.10 -0.89
CA ALA A 19 20.98 -24.40 -0.63
C ALA A 19 19.54 -24.27 -0.05
N VAL A 20 18.90 -23.12 -0.25
CA VAL A 20 17.58 -22.79 0.29
C VAL A 20 16.68 -22.27 -0.83
N LYS A 21 15.36 -22.49 -0.68
CA LYS A 21 14.37 -21.86 -1.54
C LYS A 21 14.02 -20.48 -1.00
N ILE A 22 14.07 -19.47 -1.86
CA ILE A 22 13.75 -18.09 -1.51
C ILE A 22 12.40 -17.74 -2.11
N PHE A 23 11.50 -17.22 -1.29
CA PHE A 23 10.18 -16.74 -1.74
C PHE A 23 10.03 -15.26 -1.39
N ILE A 24 9.40 -14.51 -2.30
CA ILE A 24 9.03 -13.11 -2.09
C ILE A 24 7.52 -12.96 -2.16
N LYS A 25 6.97 -12.28 -1.16
CA LYS A 25 5.59 -11.81 -1.20
C LYS A 25 5.54 -10.47 -1.96
N ARG A 26 4.94 -10.47 -3.14
CA ARG A 26 4.86 -9.34 -4.08
C ARG A 26 3.75 -8.36 -3.71
N ASP A 27 3.83 -7.79 -2.51
CA ASP A 27 2.90 -6.75 -2.05
C ASP A 27 3.00 -5.47 -2.90
N ASP A 28 4.10 -5.26 -3.63
CA ASP A 28 4.27 -4.18 -4.61
C ASP A 28 3.27 -4.24 -5.78
N LEU A 29 2.76 -5.42 -6.12
CA LEU A 29 1.80 -5.61 -7.22
C LEU A 29 0.35 -5.29 -6.84
N ILE A 30 0.08 -4.93 -5.59
CA ILE A 30 -1.28 -4.64 -5.10
C ILE A 30 -1.85 -3.37 -5.75
N HIS A 31 -1.02 -2.33 -5.90
CA HIS A 31 -1.44 -1.06 -6.47
C HIS A 31 -0.26 -0.32 -7.13
N PRO A 32 -0.40 0.20 -8.37
CA PRO A 32 0.70 0.76 -9.14
C PRO A 32 1.37 1.98 -8.50
N LEU A 33 0.62 2.76 -7.72
CA LEU A 33 1.09 4.01 -7.10
C LEU A 33 1.21 3.94 -5.58
N ILE A 34 0.74 2.85 -4.95
CA ILE A 34 0.71 2.74 -3.49
C ILE A 34 1.48 1.48 -3.12
N SER A 35 2.60 1.65 -2.41
CA SER A 35 3.32 0.52 -1.82
C SER A 35 2.36 -0.38 -1.03
N GLY A 36 2.43 -1.69 -1.25
CA GLY A 36 1.49 -2.63 -0.67
C GLY A 36 1.37 -2.54 0.85
N ASN A 37 2.49 -2.34 1.57
CA ASN A 37 2.46 -2.16 3.04
C ASN A 37 1.56 -0.98 3.44
N LYS A 38 1.59 0.13 2.68
CA LYS A 38 0.76 1.32 2.98
C LYS A 38 -0.68 1.10 2.58
N TRP A 39 -0.92 0.37 1.49
CA TRP A 39 -2.27 -0.04 1.10
C TRP A 39 -2.94 -0.88 2.19
N TRP A 40 -2.25 -1.91 2.70
CA TRP A 40 -2.77 -2.79 3.77
C TRP A 40 -3.12 -2.03 5.05
N LYS A 41 -2.35 -0.99 5.39
CA LYS A 41 -2.63 -0.13 6.55
C LYS A 41 -3.80 0.82 6.29
N LEU A 42 -3.80 1.50 5.15
CA LEU A 42 -4.77 2.56 4.85
C LEU A 42 -6.17 2.04 4.55
N LYS A 43 -6.32 0.82 4.00
CA LYS A 43 -7.65 0.30 3.62
C LYS A 43 -8.65 0.29 4.77
N TYR A 44 -8.19 -0.01 6.00
CA TYR A 44 -9.05 -0.05 7.19
C TYR A 44 -9.41 1.36 7.65
N ASN A 45 -8.42 2.27 7.70
CA ASN A 45 -8.66 3.67 8.06
C ASN A 45 -9.64 4.36 7.10
N ILE A 46 -9.51 4.10 5.80
CA ILE A 46 -10.42 4.64 4.78
C ILE A 46 -11.82 4.04 4.92
N SER A 47 -11.91 2.73 5.17
CA SER A 47 -13.20 2.07 5.42
C SER A 47 -13.91 2.66 6.64
N GLU A 48 -13.17 2.88 7.73
CA GLU A 48 -13.70 3.46 8.97
C GLU A 48 -14.09 4.93 8.79
N ALA A 49 -13.26 5.73 8.12
CA ALA A 49 -13.61 7.12 7.81
C ALA A 49 -14.90 7.19 6.97
N LYS A 50 -15.12 6.21 6.09
CA LYS A 50 -16.33 6.11 5.27
C LYS A 50 -17.55 5.71 6.10
N SER A 51 -17.42 4.70 6.97
CA SER A 51 -18.53 4.24 7.84
C SER A 51 -18.99 5.32 8.81
N THR A 52 -18.06 6.15 9.29
CA THR A 52 -18.32 7.25 10.23
C THR A 52 -18.67 8.57 9.55
N GLY A 53 -18.80 8.60 8.22
CA GLY A 53 -19.26 9.78 7.47
C GLY A 53 -18.25 10.93 7.35
N HIS A 54 -16.97 10.68 7.63
CA HIS A 54 -15.92 11.69 7.43
C HIS A 54 -15.71 11.96 5.93
N LYS A 55 -15.20 13.15 5.61
CA LYS A 55 -14.94 13.59 4.22
C LYS A 55 -13.49 14.00 3.97
N THR A 56 -12.68 14.06 5.01
CA THR A 56 -11.29 14.52 4.96
C THR A 56 -10.39 13.60 5.76
N ILE A 57 -9.22 13.28 5.22
CA ILE A 57 -8.16 12.53 5.90
C ILE A 57 -6.96 13.46 6.11
N LEU A 58 -6.49 13.55 7.34
CA LEU A 58 -5.24 14.21 7.72
C LEU A 58 -4.18 13.16 8.00
N THR A 59 -2.96 13.36 7.50
CA THR A 59 -1.80 12.51 7.80
C THR A 59 -0.53 13.35 7.95
N PHE A 60 0.49 12.76 8.56
CA PHE A 60 1.75 13.40 8.88
C PHE A 60 2.93 12.62 8.28
N GLY A 61 4.02 13.31 7.97
CA GLY A 61 5.25 12.69 7.50
C GLY A 61 6.42 13.66 7.32
N GLY A 62 7.58 13.14 6.93
CA GLY A 62 8.73 13.96 6.54
C GLY A 62 8.69 14.38 5.06
N ALA A 63 9.68 15.18 4.65
CA ALA A 63 9.79 15.80 3.31
C ALA A 63 9.65 14.82 2.11
N PHE A 64 9.94 13.53 2.30
CA PHE A 64 9.83 12.48 1.26
C PHE A 64 8.92 11.32 1.72
N SER A 65 7.84 11.63 2.42
CA SER A 65 6.96 10.62 3.01
C SER A 65 6.15 9.85 1.96
N ASN A 66 6.54 8.59 1.76
CA ASN A 66 5.74 7.61 1.01
C ASN A 66 4.32 7.44 1.60
N HIS A 67 4.13 7.72 2.89
CA HIS A 67 2.82 7.61 3.52
C HIS A 67 1.89 8.77 3.15
N ILE A 68 2.41 9.99 3.05
CA ILE A 68 1.63 11.15 2.57
C ILE A 68 1.18 10.89 1.13
N ALA A 69 2.10 10.48 0.26
CA ALA A 69 1.79 10.15 -1.13
C ALA A 69 0.73 9.03 -1.23
N ALA A 70 0.90 7.93 -0.49
CA ALA A 70 -0.07 6.84 -0.44
C ALA A 70 -1.46 7.29 0.04
N THR A 71 -1.50 8.14 1.06
CA THR A 71 -2.76 8.68 1.62
C THR A 71 -3.47 9.58 0.64
N ALA A 72 -2.74 10.45 -0.07
CA ALA A 72 -3.28 11.31 -1.11
C ALA A 72 -3.93 10.51 -2.25
N VAL A 73 -3.25 9.45 -2.73
CA VAL A 73 -3.78 8.57 -3.78
C VAL A 73 -5.01 7.81 -3.29
N MET A 74 -4.96 7.20 -2.09
CA MET A 74 -6.11 6.49 -1.50
C MET A 74 -7.31 7.41 -1.30
N GLY A 75 -7.09 8.62 -0.79
CA GLY A 75 -8.14 9.60 -0.59
C GLY A 75 -8.79 9.99 -1.91
N LYS A 76 -8.00 10.29 -2.95
CA LYS A 76 -8.53 10.60 -4.29
C LYS A 76 -9.38 9.46 -4.86
N ILE A 77 -8.90 8.21 -4.79
CA ILE A 77 -9.64 7.03 -5.29
C ILE A 77 -10.92 6.78 -4.48
N SER A 78 -10.91 7.11 -3.20
CA SER A 78 -12.01 6.81 -2.27
C SER A 78 -12.97 8.00 -2.05
N GLY A 79 -12.74 9.14 -2.71
CA GLY A 79 -13.60 10.32 -2.62
C GLY A 79 -13.38 11.23 -1.39
N PHE A 80 -12.23 11.14 -0.73
CA PHE A 80 -11.88 11.99 0.41
C PHE A 80 -10.99 13.17 0.00
N LYS A 81 -11.17 14.32 0.66
CA LYS A 81 -10.15 15.36 0.72
C LYS A 81 -8.97 14.86 1.55
N THR A 82 -7.74 15.24 1.19
CA THR A 82 -6.54 14.83 1.94
C THR A 82 -5.68 16.03 2.30
N ILE A 83 -5.12 15.99 3.50
CA ILE A 83 -4.20 17.00 4.03
C ILE A 83 -2.96 16.24 4.52
N GLY A 84 -1.79 16.62 4.02
CA GLY A 84 -0.50 16.11 4.47
C GLY A 84 0.29 17.20 5.17
N VAL A 85 0.84 16.89 6.34
CA VAL A 85 1.70 17.76 7.15
C VAL A 85 3.10 17.18 7.22
#